data_AF-A0ABD3L5F8-F1
#
_entry.id   AF-A0ABD3L5F8-F1
#
_cell.length_a   1.000
_cell.length_b   1.000
_cell.length_c   1.000
_cell.angle_alpha   90.00
_cell.angle_beta   90.00
_cell.angle_gamma   90.00
#
_symmetry.space_group_name_H-M   'P 1'
#
loop_
_entity.id
_entity.type
_entity.pdbx_description
1 polymer ?
#
loop_
_entity_poly.entity_id
_entity_poly.type
_entity_poly.pdbx_seq_one_letter_code
_entity_poly.pdbx_strand_id
1 'polypeptide(L)'
;KTQAAVDGKYRNLFEAAVKGDWKFAEPILDVDPEAVAATVMTVRGKPMTVLEVAIMTTHDQFVENLVKLPQKFSVDILERALVNAASRGRIRMVNALVDKVDAASESIGSALRQALSYAPMRKEVIWSLVKRMKGGPTKPIMVKLVMAGHLDIVLYLAPQYGYSTTSKNNTKIELLKDLVKMDSYFYSGARFTFLENCIYRCIPLCLVDTSFDNPKDRKIVQVSPALKRFKIWLWNHATKPAHFIKRIGESKLTHKYSLEFANLALSKKEIGTITPETLKLTSEIVLEAAYRGNSEIVKLCLKNFPELMWDKKIAKTLIQEVVNGRQVELFRLANTHLSDGNFTKNGLMKVMTKWTPRCASPDVSGAAFLMQRELQWYKV
;
A
#
# COMPACT_ATOMS: atom_id res chain seq x y z
N LYS A 1 28.21 -6.24 -24.02
CA LYS A 1 27.68 -7.02 -25.15
C LYS A 1 26.47 -7.83 -24.67
N THR A 2 25.29 -7.48 -25.20
CA THR A 2 23.96 -8.05 -24.93
C THR A 2 23.73 -9.28 -25.80
N GLN A 3 24.36 -10.41 -25.49
CA GLN A 3 24.12 -11.63 -26.26
C GLN A 3 23.19 -12.56 -25.48
N ALA A 4 21.96 -12.69 -25.98
CA ALA A 4 21.12 -13.82 -25.70
C ALA A 4 21.50 -14.93 -26.69
N ALA A 5 21.69 -16.15 -26.21
CA ALA A 5 22.00 -17.32 -27.02
C ALA A 5 20.99 -18.43 -26.70
N VAL A 6 20.37 -18.98 -27.74
CA VAL A 6 19.42 -20.11 -27.61
C VAL A 6 20.19 -21.39 -27.90
N ASP A 7 20.00 -22.41 -27.07
CA ASP A 7 20.57 -23.73 -27.32
C ASP A 7 19.92 -24.34 -28.56
N GLY A 8 20.72 -24.70 -29.56
CA GLY A 8 20.25 -25.29 -30.81
C GLY A 8 19.45 -26.58 -30.59
N LYS A 9 19.84 -27.40 -29.59
CA LYS A 9 19.15 -28.66 -29.24
C LYS A 9 17.72 -28.39 -28.76
N TYR A 10 17.52 -27.30 -28.01
CA TYR A 10 16.24 -26.98 -27.38
C TYR A 10 15.49 -25.83 -28.08
N ARG A 11 15.87 -25.47 -29.31
CA ARG A 11 15.27 -24.35 -30.07
C ARG A 11 13.75 -24.48 -30.22
N ASN A 12 13.28 -25.67 -30.58
CA ASN A 12 11.86 -25.94 -30.76
C ASN A 12 11.07 -25.76 -29.45
N LEU A 13 11.63 -26.25 -28.34
CA LEU A 13 11.03 -26.09 -27.01
C LEU A 13 11.05 -24.62 -26.54
N PHE A 14 12.13 -23.90 -26.82
CA PHE A 14 12.22 -22.46 -26.58
C PHE A 14 11.15 -21.68 -27.36
N GLU A 15 10.99 -21.94 -28.65
CA GLU A 15 9.98 -21.26 -29.48
C GLU A 15 8.56 -21.56 -29.02
N ALA A 16 8.29 -22.80 -28.62
CA ALA A 16 7.01 -23.21 -28.05
C ALA A 16 6.71 -22.46 -26.75
N ALA A 17 7.70 -22.34 -25.86
CA ALA A 17 7.58 -21.57 -24.62
C ALA A 17 7.38 -20.07 -24.89
N VAL A 18 8.03 -19.50 -25.90
CA VAL A 18 7.83 -18.09 -26.29
C VAL A 18 6.43 -17.84 -26.87
N LYS A 19 5.87 -18.80 -27.61
CA LYS A 19 4.53 -18.72 -28.20
C LYS A 19 3.41 -19.16 -27.26
N GLY A 20 3.75 -19.87 -26.17
CA GLY A 20 2.78 -20.48 -25.27
C GLY A 20 2.11 -21.73 -25.86
N ASP A 21 2.74 -22.37 -26.86
CA ASP A 21 2.18 -23.51 -27.58
C ASP A 21 2.44 -24.82 -26.83
N TRP A 22 1.59 -25.09 -25.83
CA TRP A 22 1.68 -26.33 -25.06
C TRP A 22 1.52 -27.58 -25.92
N LYS A 23 0.65 -27.56 -26.93
CA LYS A 23 0.38 -28.72 -27.79
C LYS A 23 1.62 -29.13 -28.58
N PHE A 24 2.46 -28.17 -28.93
CA PHE A 24 3.73 -28.43 -29.58
C PHE A 24 4.84 -28.82 -28.60
N ALA A 25 4.86 -28.23 -27.40
CA ALA A 25 5.87 -28.53 -26.39
C ALA A 25 5.70 -29.90 -25.72
N GLU A 26 4.47 -30.32 -25.44
CA GLU A 26 4.15 -31.54 -24.69
C GLU A 26 4.76 -32.80 -25.32
N PRO A 27 4.61 -33.08 -26.63
CA PRO A 27 5.27 -34.23 -27.25
C PRO A 27 6.80 -34.21 -27.16
N ILE A 28 7.42 -33.03 -27.14
CA ILE A 28 8.88 -32.89 -27.00
C ILE A 28 9.30 -33.29 -25.60
N LEU A 29 8.54 -32.87 -24.58
CA LEU A 29 8.80 -33.17 -23.18
C LEU A 29 8.46 -34.62 -22.81
N ASP A 30 7.50 -35.24 -23.50
CA ASP A 30 7.21 -36.67 -23.35
C ASP A 30 8.36 -37.55 -23.84
N VAL A 31 9.05 -37.11 -24.90
CA VAL A 31 10.21 -37.82 -25.48
C VAL A 31 11.51 -37.54 -24.71
N ASP A 32 11.75 -36.29 -24.30
CA ASP A 32 12.92 -35.88 -23.49
C ASP A 32 12.46 -35.16 -22.20
N PRO A 33 12.08 -35.91 -21.15
CA PRO A 33 11.59 -35.29 -19.91
C PRO A 33 12.63 -34.43 -19.18
N GLU A 34 13.93 -34.69 -19.37
CA GLU A 34 15.00 -33.91 -18.77
C GLU A 34 15.13 -32.51 -19.40
N ALA A 35 14.55 -32.30 -20.59
CA ALA A 35 14.50 -30.99 -21.24
C ALA A 35 13.79 -29.92 -20.40
N VAL A 36 12.93 -30.32 -19.45
CA VAL A 36 12.24 -29.41 -18.52
C VAL A 36 13.23 -28.64 -17.63
N ALA A 37 14.34 -29.27 -17.25
CA ALA A 37 15.39 -28.67 -16.43
C ALA A 37 16.59 -28.13 -17.24
N ALA A 38 16.62 -28.41 -18.55
CA ALA A 38 17.71 -28.02 -19.42
C ALA A 38 17.79 -26.49 -19.62
N THR A 39 18.99 -26.02 -19.92
CA THR A 39 19.21 -24.63 -20.33
C THR A 39 18.77 -24.46 -21.78
N VAL A 40 17.62 -23.82 -21.99
CA VAL A 40 17.10 -23.57 -23.35
C VAL A 40 17.65 -22.26 -23.92
N MET A 41 18.05 -21.34 -23.06
CA MET A 41 18.54 -20.02 -23.43
C MET A 41 19.53 -19.51 -22.37
N THR A 42 20.53 -18.73 -22.79
CA THR A 42 21.42 -17.98 -21.89
C THR A 42 21.28 -16.49 -22.16
N VAL A 43 20.98 -15.70 -21.13
CA VAL A 43 20.88 -14.23 -21.23
C VAL A 43 21.90 -13.60 -20.30
N ARG A 44 22.84 -12.82 -20.86
CA ARG A 44 23.91 -12.16 -20.08
C ARG A 44 24.70 -13.15 -19.20
N GLY A 45 24.99 -14.33 -19.75
CA GLY A 45 25.71 -15.40 -19.05
C GLY A 45 24.89 -16.18 -18.02
N LYS A 46 23.59 -15.90 -17.87
CA LYS A 46 22.70 -16.63 -16.96
C LYS A 46 21.88 -17.68 -17.73
N PRO A 47 21.94 -18.97 -17.36
CA PRO A 47 21.13 -20.00 -17.97
C PRO A 47 19.66 -19.81 -17.60
N MET A 48 18.77 -20.08 -18.55
CA MET A 48 17.32 -20.02 -18.40
C MET A 48 16.69 -21.32 -18.88
N THR A 49 15.72 -21.80 -18.12
CA THR A 49 14.94 -22.99 -18.46
C THR A 49 13.68 -22.64 -19.25
N VAL A 50 13.01 -23.66 -19.79
CA VAL A 50 11.73 -23.50 -20.47
C VAL A 50 10.67 -22.85 -19.58
N LEU A 51 10.68 -23.16 -18.27
CA LEU A 51 9.78 -22.56 -17.28
C LEU A 51 10.00 -21.06 -17.15
N GLU A 52 11.25 -20.61 -17.06
CA GLU A 52 11.56 -19.20 -16.91
C GLU A 52 11.22 -18.41 -18.18
N VAL A 53 11.45 -18.98 -19.36
CA VAL A 53 11.05 -18.39 -20.64
C VAL A 53 9.54 -18.20 -20.72
N ALA A 54 8.76 -19.22 -20.35
CA ALA A 54 7.29 -19.16 -20.34
C ALA A 54 6.76 -18.11 -19.34
N ILE A 55 7.40 -17.97 -18.18
CA ILE A 55 7.08 -16.92 -17.21
C ILE A 55 7.41 -15.53 -17.78
N MET A 56 8.58 -15.39 -18.41
CA MET A 56 9.01 -14.12 -18.98
C MET A 56 8.06 -13.62 -20.07
N THR A 57 7.49 -14.55 -20.84
CA THR A 57 6.54 -14.32 -21.93
C THR A 57 5.07 -14.39 -21.49
N THR A 58 4.80 -14.58 -20.20
CA THR A 58 3.49 -14.46 -19.54
C THR A 58 2.42 -15.49 -19.95
N HIS A 59 2.84 -16.69 -20.36
CA HIS A 59 1.95 -17.79 -20.74
C HIS A 59 1.49 -18.62 -19.54
N ASP A 60 0.42 -18.17 -18.86
CA ASP A 60 -0.06 -18.78 -17.60
C ASP A 60 -0.37 -20.28 -17.74
N GLN A 61 -1.09 -20.68 -18.80
CA GLN A 61 -1.49 -22.07 -19.01
C GLN A 61 -0.29 -22.98 -19.25
N PHE A 62 0.71 -22.49 -20.00
CA PHE A 62 1.94 -23.22 -20.29
C PHE A 62 2.73 -23.47 -18.99
N VAL A 63 2.84 -22.46 -18.14
CA VAL A 63 3.50 -22.57 -16.83
C VAL A 63 2.75 -23.54 -15.91
N GLU A 64 1.42 -23.44 -15.83
CA GLU A 64 0.62 -24.36 -15.02
C GLU A 64 0.77 -25.82 -15.47
N ASN A 65 0.85 -26.07 -16.77
CA ASN A 65 1.05 -27.41 -17.30
C ASN A 65 2.48 -27.92 -17.01
N LEU A 66 3.51 -27.09 -17.23
CA LEU A 66 4.89 -27.43 -16.89
C LEU A 66 5.06 -27.81 -15.41
N VAL A 67 4.46 -27.06 -14.49
CA VAL A 67 4.63 -27.29 -13.04
C VAL A 67 3.87 -28.53 -12.55
N LYS A 68 2.91 -29.04 -13.34
CA LYS A 68 2.18 -30.28 -13.06
C LYS A 68 2.90 -31.55 -13.52
N LEU A 69 3.90 -31.42 -14.38
CA LEU A 69 4.70 -32.55 -14.82
C LEU A 69 5.35 -33.25 -13.61
N PRO A 70 5.53 -34.59 -13.67
CA PRO A 70 6.11 -35.35 -12.56
C PRO A 70 7.59 -35.02 -12.31
N GLN A 71 8.28 -34.42 -13.29
CA GLN A 71 9.67 -34.00 -13.20
C GLN A 71 9.85 -32.92 -12.14
N LYS A 72 10.92 -33.05 -11.35
CA LYS A 72 11.23 -32.11 -10.27
C LYS A 72 12.14 -31.01 -10.80
N PHE A 73 11.66 -29.77 -10.75
CA PHE A 73 12.52 -28.60 -10.87
C PHE A 73 13.46 -28.51 -9.65
N SER A 74 14.68 -28.03 -9.86
CA SER A 74 15.55 -27.68 -8.74
C SER A 74 14.93 -26.52 -7.94
N VAL A 75 15.25 -26.46 -6.64
CA VAL A 75 14.76 -25.40 -5.74
C VAL A 75 15.13 -24.02 -6.29
N ASP A 76 16.36 -23.82 -6.76
CA ASP A 76 16.82 -22.56 -7.34
C ASP A 76 15.98 -22.11 -8.55
N ILE A 77 15.60 -23.03 -9.44
CA ILE A 77 14.74 -22.72 -10.59
C ILE A 77 13.36 -22.27 -10.12
N LEU A 78 12.76 -22.98 -9.15
CA LEU A 78 11.43 -22.64 -8.61
C LEU A 78 11.44 -21.28 -7.89
N GLU A 79 12.48 -21.00 -7.11
CA GLU A 79 12.64 -19.72 -6.41
C GLU A 79 12.77 -18.55 -7.40
N ARG A 80 13.62 -18.68 -8.43
CA ARG A 80 13.75 -17.67 -9.50
C ARG A 80 12.47 -17.51 -10.30
N ALA A 81 11.80 -18.62 -10.64
CA ALA A 81 10.52 -18.63 -11.32
C ALA A 81 9.46 -17.87 -10.51
N LEU A 82 9.34 -18.13 -9.21
CA LEU A 82 8.39 -17.44 -8.32
C LEU A 82 8.66 -15.94 -8.27
N VAL A 83 9.92 -15.52 -8.12
CA VAL A 83 10.31 -14.10 -8.10
C VAL A 83 9.94 -13.42 -9.42
N ASN A 84 10.21 -14.07 -10.55
CA ASN A 84 9.88 -13.54 -11.88
C ASN A 84 8.36 -13.44 -12.11
N ALA A 85 7.60 -14.46 -11.70
CA ALA A 85 6.13 -14.45 -11.77
C ALA A 85 5.51 -13.34 -10.91
N ALA A 86 6.04 -13.15 -9.70
CA ALA A 86 5.62 -12.12 -8.76
C ALA A 86 5.92 -10.72 -9.28
N SER A 87 7.12 -10.49 -9.84
CA SER A 87 7.49 -9.20 -10.46
C SER A 87 6.55 -8.77 -11.59
N ARG A 88 6.00 -9.74 -12.33
CA ARG A 88 5.04 -9.54 -13.42
C ARG A 88 3.59 -9.50 -12.96
N GLY A 89 3.34 -9.77 -11.68
CA GLY A 89 2.00 -9.76 -11.13
C GLY A 89 1.08 -10.83 -11.69
N ARG A 90 1.62 -12.00 -12.08
CA ARG A 90 0.86 -13.11 -12.66
C ARG A 90 0.35 -14.06 -11.58
N ILE A 91 -0.86 -13.81 -11.08
CA ILE A 91 -1.46 -14.58 -9.97
C ILE A 91 -1.56 -16.09 -10.25
N ARG A 92 -1.91 -16.48 -11.47
CA ARG A 92 -1.99 -17.89 -11.88
C ARG A 92 -0.65 -18.60 -11.73
N MET A 93 0.41 -18.00 -12.27
CA MET A 93 1.78 -18.50 -12.15
C MET A 93 2.25 -18.51 -10.69
N VAL A 94 2.00 -17.44 -9.93
CA VAL A 94 2.38 -17.37 -8.51
C VAL A 94 1.68 -18.48 -7.72
N ASN A 95 0.39 -18.70 -7.91
CA ASN A 95 -0.33 -19.76 -7.21
C ASN A 95 0.15 -21.16 -7.59
N ALA A 96 0.58 -21.38 -8.84
CA ALA A 96 1.17 -22.65 -9.27
C ALA A 96 2.53 -22.92 -8.62
N LEU A 97 3.32 -21.87 -8.35
CA LEU A 97 4.71 -21.96 -7.88
C LEU A 97 4.85 -21.85 -6.36
N VAL A 98 4.03 -21.04 -5.69
CA VAL A 98 4.22 -20.66 -4.29
C VAL A 98 4.15 -21.85 -3.33
N ASP A 99 3.39 -22.90 -3.67
CA ASP A 99 3.25 -24.10 -2.86
C ASP A 99 4.38 -25.12 -3.08
N LYS A 100 5.22 -24.88 -4.09
CA LYS A 100 6.40 -25.71 -4.42
C LYS A 100 7.68 -25.17 -3.80
N VAL A 101 7.65 -23.96 -3.28
CA VAL A 101 8.78 -23.28 -2.62
C VAL A 101 8.59 -23.36 -1.10
N ASP A 102 9.67 -23.59 -0.35
CA ASP A 102 9.59 -23.60 1.10
C ASP A 102 9.11 -22.24 1.61
N ALA A 103 8.09 -22.26 2.46
CA ALA A 103 7.54 -21.10 3.16
C ALA A 103 8.59 -20.33 4.00
N ALA A 104 9.66 -21.00 4.43
CA ALA A 104 10.78 -20.40 5.15
C ALA A 104 11.86 -19.80 4.22
N SER A 105 11.76 -20.01 2.91
CA SER A 105 12.74 -19.49 1.95
C SER A 105 12.71 -17.96 1.86
N GLU A 106 13.90 -17.35 1.78
CA GLU A 106 14.06 -15.92 1.50
C GLU A 106 13.42 -15.52 0.16
N SER A 107 13.25 -16.48 -0.75
CA SER A 107 12.63 -16.27 -2.07
C SER A 107 11.20 -15.74 -1.99
N ILE A 108 10.40 -16.10 -0.97
CA ILE A 108 9.04 -15.53 -0.80
C ILE A 108 9.13 -14.05 -0.43
N GLY A 109 10.04 -13.69 0.48
CA GLY A 109 10.32 -12.29 0.81
C GLY A 109 10.84 -11.50 -0.39
N SER A 110 11.69 -12.12 -1.22
CA SER A 110 12.19 -11.55 -2.46
C SER A 110 11.08 -11.38 -3.51
N ALA A 111 10.23 -12.39 -3.70
CA ALA A 111 9.09 -12.35 -4.61
C ALA A 111 8.11 -11.25 -4.21
N LEU A 112 7.80 -11.13 -2.91
CA LEU A 112 6.96 -10.07 -2.36
C LEU A 112 7.58 -8.68 -2.61
N ARG A 113 8.89 -8.54 -2.38
CA ARG A 113 9.62 -7.29 -2.68
C ARG A 113 9.53 -6.92 -4.15
N GLN A 114 9.64 -7.89 -5.07
CA GLN A 114 9.53 -7.63 -6.51
C GLN A 114 8.10 -7.31 -6.92
N ALA A 115 7.10 -8.03 -6.40
CA ALA A 115 5.69 -7.72 -6.64
C ALA A 115 5.36 -6.28 -6.20
N LEU A 116 5.80 -5.86 -5.02
CA LEU A 116 5.60 -4.49 -4.53
C LEU A 116 6.32 -3.42 -5.35
N SER A 117 7.40 -3.78 -6.05
CA SER A 117 8.20 -2.82 -6.83
C SER A 117 7.72 -2.69 -8.28
N TYR A 118 7.33 -3.80 -8.90
CA TYR A 118 7.03 -3.88 -10.32
C TYR A 118 5.55 -4.13 -10.64
N ALA A 119 4.79 -4.67 -9.68
CA ALA A 119 3.36 -4.95 -9.81
C ALA A 119 2.55 -4.53 -8.56
N PRO A 120 2.74 -3.31 -8.01
CA PRO A 120 2.13 -2.91 -6.73
C PRO A 120 0.60 -2.92 -6.76
N MET A 121 -0.01 -2.78 -7.93
CA MET A 121 -1.47 -2.82 -8.10
C MET A 121 -2.06 -4.23 -8.11
N ARG A 122 -1.23 -5.29 -8.07
CA ARG A 122 -1.65 -6.69 -8.09
C ARG A 122 -1.78 -7.22 -6.67
N LYS A 123 -2.77 -6.68 -5.95
CA LYS A 123 -3.03 -6.99 -4.54
C LYS A 123 -3.21 -8.48 -4.27
N GLU A 124 -3.79 -9.22 -5.21
CA GLU A 124 -4.00 -10.66 -5.11
C GLU A 124 -2.67 -11.43 -5.07
N VAL A 125 -1.68 -11.00 -5.84
CA VAL A 125 -0.33 -11.59 -5.83
C VAL A 125 0.37 -11.31 -4.52
N ILE A 126 0.31 -10.06 -4.07
CA ILE A 126 0.89 -9.61 -2.80
C ILE A 126 0.27 -10.42 -1.65
N TRP A 127 -1.06 -10.56 -1.64
CA TRP A 127 -1.78 -11.33 -0.64
C TRP A 127 -1.42 -12.81 -0.63
N SER A 128 -1.36 -13.47 -1.81
CA SER A 128 -0.96 -14.87 -1.92
C SER A 128 0.43 -15.13 -1.33
N LEU A 129 1.39 -14.23 -1.58
CA LEU A 129 2.76 -14.33 -1.06
C LEU A 129 2.79 -14.09 0.46
N VAL A 130 2.09 -13.05 0.94
CA VAL A 130 2.03 -12.73 2.37
C VAL A 130 1.46 -13.90 3.18
N LYS A 131 0.41 -14.56 2.69
CA LYS A 131 -0.21 -15.71 3.37
C LYS A 131 0.73 -16.90 3.57
N ARG A 132 1.75 -17.03 2.72
CA ARG A 132 2.71 -18.15 2.74
C ARG A 132 4.03 -17.81 3.44
N MET A 133 4.25 -16.56 3.79
CA MET A 133 5.48 -16.11 4.41
C MET A 133 5.59 -16.59 5.86
N LYS A 134 6.66 -17.32 6.20
CA LYS A 134 7.06 -17.59 7.59
C LYS A 134 8.06 -16.53 8.07
N GLY A 135 8.06 -16.21 9.37
CA GLY A 135 8.98 -15.23 9.98
C GLY A 135 8.58 -13.74 9.84
N GLY A 136 7.63 -13.43 8.96
CA GLY A 136 7.02 -12.10 8.87
C GLY A 136 7.78 -11.08 8.03
N PRO A 137 7.08 -10.00 7.61
CA PRO A 137 7.67 -9.00 6.74
C PRO A 137 8.76 -8.21 7.48
N THR A 138 9.91 -8.06 6.81
CA THR A 138 10.97 -7.14 7.25
C THR A 138 10.49 -5.68 7.17
N LYS A 139 11.10 -4.77 7.94
CA LYS A 139 10.76 -3.33 7.92
C LYS A 139 10.71 -2.73 6.49
N PRO A 140 11.65 -3.03 5.57
CA PRO A 140 11.57 -2.53 4.20
C PRO A 140 10.35 -3.03 3.41
N ILE A 141 9.90 -4.26 3.66
CA ILE A 141 8.68 -4.81 3.03
C ILE A 141 7.44 -4.07 3.58
N MET A 142 7.40 -3.83 4.89
CA MET A 142 6.31 -3.06 5.53
C MET A 142 6.21 -1.64 4.97
N VAL A 143 7.33 -0.94 4.82
CA VAL A 143 7.36 0.39 4.19
C VAL A 143 6.77 0.31 2.78
N LYS A 144 7.19 -0.66 1.96
CA LYS A 144 6.65 -0.81 0.59
C LYS A 144 5.15 -1.14 0.58
N LEU A 145 4.65 -1.95 1.52
CA LEU A 145 3.21 -2.22 1.65
C LEU A 145 2.43 -0.94 1.98
N VAL A 146 2.93 -0.13 2.92
CA VAL A 146 2.35 1.17 3.27
C VAL A 146 2.35 2.10 2.06
N MET A 147 3.49 2.25 1.38
CA MET A 147 3.63 3.14 0.21
C MET A 147 2.82 2.70 -1.01
N ALA A 148 2.52 1.40 -1.13
CA ALA A 148 1.64 0.88 -2.17
C ALA A 148 0.15 0.91 -1.79
N GLY A 149 -0.20 1.34 -0.56
CA GLY A 149 -1.58 1.49 -0.11
C GLY A 149 -2.23 0.19 0.38
N HIS A 150 -1.45 -0.89 0.58
CA HIS A 150 -1.94 -2.19 1.06
C HIS A 150 -2.13 -2.22 2.57
N LEU A 151 -2.82 -1.23 3.11
CA LEU A 151 -2.95 -1.01 4.56
C LEU A 151 -3.82 -2.06 5.26
N ASP A 152 -4.74 -2.69 4.54
CA ASP A 152 -5.48 -3.84 5.04
C ASP A 152 -4.56 -5.05 5.28
N ILE A 153 -3.60 -5.27 4.38
CA ILE A 153 -2.55 -6.29 4.56
C ILE A 153 -1.64 -5.90 5.73
N VAL A 154 -1.24 -4.62 5.84
CA VAL A 154 -0.45 -4.13 6.99
C VAL A 154 -1.18 -4.38 8.32
N LEU A 155 -2.47 -4.06 8.39
CA LEU A 155 -3.31 -4.28 9.58
C LEU A 155 -3.50 -5.76 9.89
N TYR A 156 -3.61 -6.61 8.86
CA TYR A 156 -3.65 -8.07 9.03
C TYR A 156 -2.36 -8.63 9.63
N LEU A 157 -1.21 -8.09 9.21
CA LEU A 157 0.12 -8.53 9.65
C LEU A 157 0.50 -7.98 11.02
N ALA A 158 -0.08 -6.85 11.43
CA ALA A 158 0.32 -6.17 12.65
C ALA A 158 0.20 -7.04 13.92
N PRO A 159 -0.90 -7.77 14.16
CA PRO A 159 -1.01 -8.68 15.32
C PRO A 159 -0.08 -9.89 15.23
N GLN A 160 0.14 -10.45 14.04
CA GLN A 160 0.82 -11.74 13.85
C GLN A 160 2.33 -11.64 14.08
N TYR A 161 2.91 -10.48 13.78
CA TYR A 161 4.37 -10.29 13.82
C TYR A 161 4.80 -9.31 14.92
N GLY A 162 3.97 -9.17 15.95
CA GLY A 162 4.29 -8.39 17.15
C GLY A 162 4.33 -6.88 16.92
N TYR A 163 3.74 -6.35 15.84
CA TYR A 163 3.54 -4.89 15.76
C TYR A 163 2.45 -4.42 16.73
N SER A 164 1.69 -5.35 17.33
CA SER A 164 0.82 -5.10 18.49
C SER A 164 1.55 -5.12 19.84
N THR A 165 2.88 -5.30 19.90
CA THR A 165 3.64 -5.24 21.16
C THR A 165 4.29 -3.88 21.36
N THR A 166 4.45 -3.48 22.62
CA THR A 166 5.09 -2.22 23.02
C THR A 166 6.52 -2.07 22.48
N SER A 167 7.24 -3.18 22.30
CA SER A 167 8.63 -3.20 21.79
C SER A 167 8.79 -2.74 20.34
N LYS A 168 7.72 -2.72 19.52
CA LYS A 168 7.75 -2.30 18.11
C LYS A 168 7.00 -0.99 17.85
N ASN A 169 6.73 -0.20 18.89
CA ASN A 169 6.02 1.08 18.75
C ASN A 169 6.75 2.08 17.88
N ASN A 170 8.06 2.25 18.07
CA ASN A 170 8.86 3.15 17.23
C ASN A 170 8.72 2.75 15.75
N THR A 171 8.71 1.46 15.44
CA THR A 171 8.50 0.97 14.06
C THR A 171 7.12 1.34 13.51
N LYS A 172 6.04 1.25 14.31
CA LYS A 172 4.70 1.67 13.89
C LYS A 172 4.66 3.17 13.59
N ILE A 173 5.28 3.98 14.44
CA ILE A 173 5.33 5.43 14.31
C ILE A 173 6.18 5.82 13.08
N GLU A 174 7.29 5.15 12.84
CA GLU A 174 8.09 5.32 11.61
C GLU A 174 7.29 4.96 10.35
N LEU A 175 6.55 3.86 10.36
CA LEU A 175 5.67 3.49 9.24
C LEU A 175 4.54 4.52 9.04
N LEU A 176 4.00 5.08 10.13
CA LEU A 176 3.03 6.17 10.05
C LEU A 176 3.66 7.44 9.46
N LYS A 177 4.91 7.74 9.79
CA LYS A 177 5.65 8.87 9.20
C LYS A 177 5.78 8.71 7.69
N ASP A 178 5.99 7.49 7.20
CA ASP A 178 5.95 7.25 5.76
C ASP A 178 4.53 7.38 5.21
N LEU A 179 3.52 6.79 5.85
CA LEU A 179 2.12 6.89 5.44
C LEU A 179 1.63 8.34 5.29
N VAL A 180 2.01 9.23 6.20
CA VAL A 180 1.60 10.66 6.20
C VAL A 180 2.06 11.38 4.94
N LYS A 181 3.14 10.91 4.27
CA LYS A 181 3.61 11.48 3.01
C LYS A 181 2.68 11.20 1.82
N MET A 182 1.71 10.30 1.98
CA MET A 182 0.73 9.91 0.96
C MET A 182 -0.58 10.67 1.18
N ASP A 183 -0.64 11.93 0.73
CA ASP A 183 -1.79 12.83 0.92
C ASP A 183 -3.13 12.16 0.54
N SER A 184 -3.15 11.46 -0.60
CA SER A 184 -4.35 10.80 -1.12
C SER A 184 -4.86 9.62 -0.31
N TYR A 185 -4.15 9.22 0.76
CA TYR A 185 -4.57 8.14 1.65
C TYR A 185 -5.38 8.64 2.83
N PHE A 186 -5.51 9.96 2.99
CA PHE A 186 -6.38 10.59 3.98
C PHE A 186 -7.48 11.37 3.27
N TYR A 187 -8.67 11.42 3.88
CA TYR A 187 -9.81 12.09 3.24
C TYR A 187 -9.55 13.58 3.04
N SER A 188 -8.97 14.24 4.03
CA SER A 188 -8.57 15.66 3.92
C SER A 188 -7.50 15.93 2.84
N GLY A 189 -6.63 14.95 2.54
CA GLY A 189 -5.58 15.07 1.54
C GLY A 189 -6.00 14.61 0.13
N ALA A 190 -7.14 13.93 -0.02
CA ALA A 190 -7.59 13.31 -1.28
C ALA A 190 -8.07 14.28 -2.38
N ARG A 191 -8.14 15.59 -2.10
CA ARG A 191 -8.49 16.67 -3.07
C ARG A 191 -9.71 16.36 -3.95
N PHE A 192 -10.79 15.88 -3.35
CA PHE A 192 -12.05 15.59 -4.05
C PHE A 192 -12.84 16.86 -4.35
N THR A 193 -13.26 17.02 -5.60
CA THR A 193 -14.22 18.05 -6.02
C THR A 193 -15.53 17.98 -5.23
N PHE A 194 -16.34 19.03 -5.31
CA PHE A 194 -17.67 19.06 -4.67
C PHE A 194 -18.53 17.82 -4.99
N LEU A 195 -18.60 17.44 -6.27
CA LEU A 195 -19.39 16.28 -6.70
C LEU A 195 -18.80 14.96 -6.18
N GLU A 196 -17.47 14.80 -6.26
CA GLU A 196 -16.79 13.62 -5.74
C GLU A 196 -17.01 13.48 -4.23
N ASN A 197 -17.06 14.59 -3.49
CA ASN A 197 -17.39 14.61 -2.06
C ASN A 197 -18.83 14.16 -1.78
N CYS A 198 -19.80 14.58 -2.60
CA CYS A 198 -21.18 14.07 -2.49
C CYS A 198 -21.22 12.55 -2.70
N ILE A 199 -20.58 12.06 -3.77
CA ILE A 199 -20.52 10.62 -4.07
C ILE A 199 -19.81 9.85 -2.94
N TYR A 200 -18.69 10.37 -2.46
CA TYR A 200 -17.92 9.77 -1.36
C TYR A 200 -18.80 9.51 -0.14
N ARG A 201 -19.66 10.46 0.24
CA ARG A 201 -20.59 10.30 1.37
C ARG A 201 -21.61 9.20 1.11
N CYS A 202 -22.09 9.06 -0.12
CA CYS A 202 -23.11 8.09 -0.50
C CYS A 202 -22.61 6.65 -0.63
N ILE A 203 -21.31 6.41 -0.85
CA ILE A 203 -20.78 5.04 -1.03
C ILE A 203 -20.76 4.29 0.31
N PRO A 204 -21.52 3.18 0.48
CA PRO A 204 -21.45 2.36 1.67
C PRO A 204 -20.14 1.57 1.70
N LEU A 205 -19.36 1.72 2.78
CA LEU A 205 -18.07 1.01 2.95
C LEU A 205 -18.23 -0.52 2.85
N CYS A 206 -19.35 -1.07 3.30
CA CYS A 206 -19.63 -2.51 3.27
C CYS A 206 -19.79 -3.10 1.86
N LEU A 207 -19.94 -2.25 0.83
CA LEU A 207 -19.98 -2.67 -0.57
C LEU A 207 -18.60 -2.66 -1.23
N VAL A 208 -17.69 -1.82 -0.74
CA VAL A 208 -16.32 -1.69 -1.28
C VAL A 208 -15.33 -2.60 -0.54
N ASP A 209 -15.57 -2.88 0.73
CA ASP A 209 -14.65 -3.67 1.56
C ASP A 209 -14.53 -5.12 1.01
N THR A 210 -13.46 -5.36 0.25
CA THR A 210 -13.09 -6.66 -0.30
C THR A 210 -12.05 -7.38 0.56
N SER A 211 -11.85 -6.96 1.83
CA SER A 211 -10.79 -7.50 2.70
C SER A 211 -10.78 -9.02 2.73
N PHE A 212 -9.60 -9.63 2.68
CA PHE A 212 -9.37 -11.08 2.61
C PHE A 212 -9.51 -11.81 3.96
N ASP A 213 -10.43 -11.35 4.80
CA ASP A 213 -10.74 -11.85 6.16
C ASP A 213 -10.09 -10.98 7.23
N ASN A 214 -10.90 -10.12 7.84
CA ASN A 214 -10.51 -9.31 8.97
C ASN A 214 -10.43 -10.21 10.22
N PRO A 215 -9.30 -10.28 10.94
CA PRO A 215 -9.21 -11.08 12.16
C PRO A 215 -10.18 -10.63 13.26
N LYS A 216 -10.64 -9.36 13.22
CA LYS A 216 -11.68 -8.85 14.13
C LYS A 216 -13.10 -9.34 13.78
N ASP A 217 -13.34 -9.79 12.56
CA ASP A 217 -14.62 -10.37 12.13
C ASP A 217 -14.79 -11.83 12.58
N ARG A 218 -13.78 -12.44 13.23
CA ARG A 218 -13.96 -13.75 13.90
C ARG A 218 -15.01 -13.71 15.02
N LYS A 219 -15.35 -12.53 15.56
CA LYS A 219 -16.34 -12.39 16.64
C LYS A 219 -17.70 -11.83 16.20
N ILE A 220 -17.81 -11.26 15.00
CA ILE A 220 -19.06 -10.63 14.53
C ILE A 220 -19.45 -11.29 13.21
N VAL A 221 -20.38 -12.24 13.31
CA VAL A 221 -21.18 -12.85 12.23
C VAL A 221 -20.36 -13.39 11.05
N GLN A 222 -20.37 -14.73 10.90
CA GLN A 222 -20.02 -15.40 9.66
C GLN A 222 -20.88 -14.84 8.51
N VAL A 223 -20.43 -13.76 7.87
CA VAL A 223 -20.95 -13.37 6.57
C VAL A 223 -20.61 -14.53 5.65
N SER A 224 -21.63 -15.20 5.12
CA SER A 224 -21.42 -16.38 4.28
C SER A 224 -20.43 -16.02 3.15
N PRO A 225 -19.46 -16.89 2.84
CA PRO A 225 -18.52 -16.66 1.73
C PRO A 225 -19.24 -16.31 0.41
N ALA A 226 -20.46 -16.83 0.23
CA ALA A 226 -21.35 -16.50 -0.88
C ALA A 226 -21.79 -15.02 -0.88
N LEU A 227 -22.20 -14.45 0.25
CA LEU A 227 -22.61 -13.05 0.34
C LEU A 227 -21.41 -12.10 0.11
N LYS A 228 -20.22 -12.47 0.57
CA LYS A 228 -18.98 -11.72 0.30
C LYS A 228 -18.65 -11.73 -1.20
N ARG A 229 -18.72 -12.89 -1.85
CA ARG A 229 -18.55 -13.03 -3.31
C ARG A 229 -19.60 -12.22 -4.08
N PHE A 230 -20.85 -12.25 -3.64
CA PHE A 230 -21.93 -11.48 -4.24
C PHE A 230 -21.71 -9.97 -4.14
N LYS A 231 -21.29 -9.46 -2.98
CA LYS A 231 -20.93 -8.03 -2.81
C LYS A 231 -19.79 -7.61 -3.72
N ILE A 232 -18.72 -8.39 -3.78
CA ILE A 232 -17.57 -8.14 -4.67
C ILE A 232 -18.01 -8.14 -6.13
N TRP A 233 -18.82 -9.13 -6.53
CA TRP A 233 -19.36 -9.22 -7.87
C TRP A 233 -20.23 -8.01 -8.21
N LEU A 234 -21.16 -7.64 -7.32
CA LEU A 234 -22.07 -6.51 -7.48
C LEU A 234 -21.29 -5.20 -7.62
N TRP A 235 -20.33 -4.92 -6.73
CA TRP A 235 -19.50 -3.72 -6.79
C TRP A 235 -18.70 -3.66 -8.10
N ASN A 236 -18.03 -4.76 -8.46
CA ASN A 236 -17.23 -4.81 -9.68
C ASN A 236 -18.08 -4.67 -10.95
N HIS A 237 -19.29 -5.24 -10.98
CA HIS A 237 -20.19 -5.09 -12.13
C HIS A 237 -20.86 -3.72 -12.19
N ALA A 238 -21.32 -3.18 -11.07
CA ALA A 238 -21.97 -1.87 -11.00
C ALA A 238 -21.01 -0.72 -11.32
N THR A 239 -19.72 -0.88 -11.00
CA THR A 239 -18.71 0.18 -11.20
C THR A 239 -17.86 0.02 -12.48
N LYS A 240 -17.99 -1.09 -13.22
CA LYS A 240 -17.42 -1.25 -14.57
C LYS A 240 -17.72 -0.07 -15.52
N PRO A 241 -18.97 0.41 -15.63
CA PRO A 241 -19.27 1.56 -16.50
C PRO A 241 -18.86 2.90 -15.89
N ALA A 242 -18.62 2.96 -14.58
CA ALA A 242 -18.37 4.19 -13.83
C ALA A 242 -17.06 4.11 -13.03
N HIS A 243 -15.93 4.12 -13.75
CA HIS A 243 -14.59 4.03 -13.16
C HIS A 243 -14.32 5.07 -12.05
N PHE A 244 -14.90 6.28 -12.15
CA PHE A 244 -14.73 7.30 -11.12
C PHE A 244 -15.38 6.89 -9.77
N ILE A 245 -16.54 6.22 -9.79
CA ILE A 245 -17.20 5.71 -8.57
C ILE A 245 -16.35 4.62 -7.94
N LYS A 246 -15.81 3.72 -8.77
CA LYS A 246 -14.88 2.68 -8.32
C LYS A 246 -13.70 3.29 -7.57
N ARG A 247 -13.03 4.27 -8.19
CA ARG A 247 -11.89 4.99 -7.62
C ARG A 247 -12.25 5.66 -6.29
N ILE A 248 -13.38 6.36 -6.19
CA ILE A 248 -13.81 7.02 -4.94
C ILE A 248 -14.08 5.98 -3.85
N GLY A 249 -14.70 4.85 -4.19
CA GLY A 249 -14.91 3.76 -3.24
C GLY A 249 -13.59 3.19 -2.73
N GLU A 250 -12.67 2.86 -3.63
CA GLU A 250 -11.33 2.36 -3.27
C GLU A 250 -10.57 3.36 -2.39
N SER A 251 -10.60 4.67 -2.72
CA SER A 251 -10.05 5.72 -1.86
C SER A 251 -10.71 5.74 -0.48
N LYS A 252 -12.05 5.64 -0.40
CA LYS A 252 -12.78 5.59 0.88
C LYS A 252 -12.35 4.42 1.75
N LEU A 253 -12.06 3.27 1.14
CA LEU A 253 -11.53 2.11 1.84
C LEU A 253 -10.09 2.36 2.32
N THR A 254 -9.24 2.93 1.49
CA THR A 254 -7.87 3.33 1.87
C THR A 254 -7.88 4.34 3.02
N HIS A 255 -8.78 5.33 3.01
CA HIS A 255 -8.92 6.31 4.10
C HIS A 255 -9.27 5.64 5.43
N LYS A 256 -10.20 4.69 5.41
CA LYS A 256 -10.57 3.89 6.59
C LYS A 256 -9.36 3.16 7.16
N TYR A 257 -8.63 2.39 6.34
CA TYR A 257 -7.48 1.63 6.83
C TYR A 257 -6.30 2.51 7.24
N SER A 258 -6.08 3.64 6.58
CA SER A 258 -5.06 4.63 6.98
C SER A 258 -5.35 5.17 8.38
N LEU A 259 -6.62 5.50 8.65
CA LEU A 259 -7.03 6.00 9.94
C LEU A 259 -6.97 4.91 11.03
N GLU A 260 -7.36 3.68 10.70
CA GLU A 260 -7.23 2.54 11.62
C GLU A 260 -5.75 2.27 11.98
N PHE A 261 -4.86 2.30 10.99
CA PHE A 261 -3.43 2.14 11.21
C PHE A 261 -2.84 3.30 12.02
N ALA A 262 -3.21 4.55 11.72
CA ALA A 262 -2.77 5.71 12.49
C ALA A 262 -3.22 5.63 13.96
N ASN A 263 -4.45 5.20 14.22
CA ASN A 263 -4.93 4.96 15.59
C ASN A 263 -4.13 3.86 16.29
N LEU A 264 -3.81 2.77 15.59
CA LEU A 264 -2.98 1.70 16.14
C LEU A 264 -1.57 2.18 16.49
N ALA A 265 -0.98 3.04 15.65
CA ALA A 265 0.36 3.57 15.84
C ALA A 265 0.44 4.63 16.95
N LEU A 266 -0.60 5.47 17.11
CA LEU A 266 -0.62 6.60 18.04
C LEU A 266 -1.36 6.33 19.36
N SER A 267 -2.00 5.16 19.54
CA SER A 267 -2.79 4.84 20.72
C SER A 267 -1.92 4.74 21.99
N LYS A 268 -2.23 5.53 23.03
CA LYS A 268 -1.54 5.47 24.33
C LYS A 268 -1.48 4.07 24.94
N LYS A 269 -2.55 3.27 24.77
CA LYS A 269 -2.61 1.88 25.26
C LYS A 269 -1.52 1.01 24.66
N GLU A 270 -1.17 1.27 23.40
CA GLU A 270 -0.13 0.54 22.69
C GLU A 270 1.25 1.06 23.02
N ILE A 271 1.38 2.36 23.36
CA ILE A 271 2.66 3.06 23.54
C ILE A 271 3.34 2.76 24.88
N GLY A 272 2.57 2.38 25.91
CA GLY A 272 3.12 2.12 27.24
C GLY A 272 3.67 3.42 27.83
N THR A 273 5.00 3.58 27.81
CA THR A 273 5.69 4.78 28.28
C THR A 273 6.07 5.69 27.11
N ILE A 274 5.64 6.95 27.16
CA ILE A 274 6.04 7.97 26.19
C ILE A 274 7.53 8.25 26.37
N THR A 275 8.35 7.84 25.41
CA THR A 275 9.79 8.14 25.39
C THR A 275 10.08 9.47 24.69
N PRO A 276 11.21 10.14 24.97
CA PRO A 276 11.64 11.31 24.22
C PRO A 276 11.74 11.08 22.70
N GLU A 277 12.16 9.87 22.30
CA GLU A 277 12.18 9.45 20.90
C GLU A 277 10.78 9.39 20.28
N THR A 278 9.81 8.84 21.01
CA THR A 278 8.40 8.78 20.58
C THR A 278 7.83 10.17 20.37
N LEU A 279 8.11 11.10 21.30
CA LEU A 279 7.69 12.50 21.16
C LEU A 279 8.34 13.19 19.97
N LYS A 280 9.64 12.95 19.74
CA LYS A 280 10.37 13.48 18.58
C LYS A 280 9.80 12.96 17.26
N LEU A 281 9.56 11.66 17.15
CA LEU A 281 8.97 11.09 15.93
C LEU A 281 7.54 11.61 15.70
N THR A 282 6.76 11.74 16.77
CA THR A 282 5.38 12.27 16.69
C THR A 282 5.36 13.75 16.33
N SER A 283 6.34 14.54 16.80
CA SER A 283 6.46 15.95 16.42
C SER A 283 6.77 16.12 14.93
N GLU A 284 7.63 15.27 14.38
CA GLU A 284 7.90 15.24 12.93
C GLU A 284 6.63 14.87 12.14
N ILE A 285 5.84 13.90 12.63
CA ILE A 285 4.58 13.47 11.99
C ILE A 285 3.52 14.57 12.02
N VAL A 286 3.30 15.23 13.16
CA VAL A 286 2.24 16.26 13.27
C VAL A 286 2.55 17.46 12.38
N LEU A 287 3.82 17.85 12.26
CA LEU A 287 4.25 18.94 11.40
C LEU A 287 4.09 18.58 9.92
N GLU A 288 4.51 17.37 9.51
CA GLU A 288 4.35 16.89 8.14
C GLU A 288 2.86 16.76 7.76
N ALA A 289 2.03 16.27 8.69
CA ALA A 289 0.59 16.15 8.48
C ALA A 289 -0.07 17.52 8.31
N ALA A 290 0.32 18.51 9.12
CA ALA A 290 -0.20 19.88 9.00
C ALA A 290 0.24 20.53 7.69
N TYR A 291 1.51 20.37 7.30
CA TYR A 291 2.05 20.83 6.02
C TYR A 291 1.27 20.27 4.82
N ARG A 292 0.78 19.03 4.92
CA ARG A 292 0.06 18.33 3.84
C ARG A 292 -1.45 18.52 3.85
N GLY A 293 -2.02 19.04 4.94
CA GLY A 293 -3.47 19.14 5.09
C GLY A 293 -4.15 17.93 5.71
N ASN A 294 -3.38 16.98 6.27
CA ASN A 294 -3.89 15.73 6.84
C ASN A 294 -4.50 15.96 8.24
N SER A 295 -5.67 16.59 8.28
CA SER A 295 -6.30 17.07 9.52
C SER A 295 -6.63 15.96 10.52
N GLU A 296 -6.95 14.77 10.04
CA GLU A 296 -7.26 13.59 10.83
C GLU A 296 -6.05 13.17 11.66
N ILE A 297 -4.86 13.19 11.06
CA ILE A 297 -3.61 12.84 11.76
C ILE A 297 -3.24 13.92 12.77
N VAL A 298 -3.34 15.20 12.41
CA VAL A 298 -3.04 16.30 13.35
C VAL A 298 -3.92 16.20 14.60
N LYS A 299 -5.23 15.98 14.42
CA LYS A 299 -6.17 15.78 15.54
C LYS A 299 -5.80 14.56 16.39
N LEU A 300 -5.42 13.44 15.77
CA LEU A 300 -5.01 12.23 16.48
C LEU A 300 -3.71 12.42 17.27
N CYS A 301 -2.72 13.12 16.70
CA CYS A 301 -1.47 13.44 17.39
C CYS A 301 -1.75 14.33 18.60
N LEU A 302 -2.49 15.43 18.46
CA LEU A 302 -2.75 16.36 19.56
C LEU A 302 -3.61 15.74 20.67
N LYS A 303 -4.55 14.85 20.31
CA LYS A 303 -5.36 14.11 21.29
C LYS A 303 -4.52 13.13 22.12
N ASN A 304 -3.58 12.42 21.49
CA ASN A 304 -2.77 11.40 22.16
C ASN A 304 -1.45 11.95 22.74
N PHE A 305 -0.99 13.12 22.29
CA PHE A 305 0.26 13.74 22.71
C PHE A 305 0.10 15.25 22.90
N PRO A 306 -0.74 15.68 23.88
CA PRO A 306 -0.92 17.10 24.17
C PRO A 306 0.40 17.80 24.59
N GLU A 307 1.38 17.03 25.07
CA GLU A 307 2.73 17.50 25.46
C GLU A 307 3.45 18.21 24.30
N LEU A 308 3.13 17.88 23.05
CA LEU A 308 3.71 18.51 21.85
C LEU A 308 3.46 20.03 21.79
N MET A 309 2.36 20.50 22.36
CA MET A 309 2.01 21.92 22.34
C MET A 309 2.76 22.75 23.38
N TRP A 310 3.43 22.09 24.34
CA TRP A 310 4.26 22.77 25.34
C TRP A 310 5.65 23.14 24.79
N ASP A 311 6.11 22.48 23.72
CA ASP A 311 7.29 22.90 22.99
C ASP A 311 6.95 24.10 22.10
N LYS A 312 7.48 25.27 22.47
CA LYS A 312 7.24 26.54 21.78
C LYS A 312 7.63 26.49 20.30
N LYS A 313 8.68 25.76 19.93
CA LYS A 313 9.15 25.67 18.54
C LYS A 313 8.21 24.80 17.72
N ILE A 314 7.79 23.66 18.26
CA ILE A 314 6.84 22.75 17.60
C ILE A 314 5.49 23.44 17.44
N ALA A 315 4.92 23.98 18.53
CA ALA A 315 3.65 24.69 18.50
C ALA A 315 3.66 25.84 17.49
N LYS A 316 4.73 26.66 17.50
CA LYS A 316 4.90 27.75 16.53
C LYS A 316 4.90 27.23 15.09
N THR A 317 5.69 26.21 14.80
CA THR A 317 5.78 25.65 13.43
C THR A 317 4.45 25.06 12.98
N LEU A 318 3.75 24.34 13.86
CA LEU A 318 2.44 23.76 13.57
C LEU A 318 1.41 24.82 13.17
N ILE A 319 1.33 25.92 13.92
CA ILE A 319 0.42 27.03 13.60
C ILE A 319 0.77 27.66 12.25
N GLN A 320 2.06 27.85 11.98
CA GLN A 320 2.51 28.40 10.70
C GLN A 320 2.03 27.53 9.54
N GLU A 321 2.17 26.21 9.63
CA GLU A 321 1.70 25.31 8.57
C GLU A 321 0.18 25.28 8.45
N VAL A 322 -0.54 25.29 9.56
CA VAL A 322 -2.01 25.35 9.57
C VAL A 322 -2.53 26.65 8.93
N VAL A 323 -1.90 27.79 9.22
CA VAL A 323 -2.24 29.09 8.64
C VAL A 323 -1.88 29.14 7.15
N ASN A 324 -0.69 28.66 6.77
CA ASN A 324 -0.28 28.55 5.36
C ASN A 324 -1.26 27.68 4.56
N GLY A 325 -1.75 26.60 5.17
CA GLY A 325 -2.71 25.67 4.57
C GLY A 325 -4.17 26.13 4.58
N ARG A 326 -4.51 27.25 5.23
CA ARG A 326 -5.89 27.74 5.41
C ARG A 326 -6.85 26.71 6.03
N GLN A 327 -6.35 25.90 6.96
CA GLN A 327 -7.11 24.80 7.56
C GLN A 327 -7.90 25.27 8.80
N VAL A 328 -9.10 25.83 8.59
CA VAL A 328 -9.87 26.56 9.63
C VAL A 328 -10.08 25.72 10.89
N GLU A 329 -10.52 24.48 10.72
CA GLU A 329 -10.81 23.58 11.84
C GLU A 329 -9.55 23.20 12.62
N LEU A 330 -8.40 23.05 11.95
CA LEU A 330 -7.14 22.80 12.65
C LEU A 330 -6.64 24.06 13.35
N PHE A 331 -6.88 25.24 12.78
CA PHE A 331 -6.48 26.49 13.42
C PHE A 331 -7.22 26.68 14.74
N ARG A 332 -8.54 26.47 14.75
CA ARG A 332 -9.34 26.51 15.98
C ARG A 332 -8.80 25.53 17.03
N LEU A 333 -8.54 24.28 16.63
CA LEU A 333 -8.01 23.24 17.52
C LEU A 333 -6.60 23.57 18.04
N ALA A 334 -5.70 24.08 17.20
CA ALA A 334 -4.36 24.47 17.62
C ALA A 334 -4.42 25.69 18.56
N ASN A 335 -5.34 26.63 18.30
CA ASN A 335 -5.45 27.87 19.06
C ASN A 335 -5.97 27.67 20.49
N THR A 336 -6.78 26.64 20.77
CA THR A 336 -7.19 26.32 22.14
C THR A 336 -6.03 25.94 23.06
N HIS A 337 -4.89 25.55 22.49
CA HIS A 337 -3.68 25.18 23.24
C HIS A 337 -2.67 26.34 23.40
N LEU A 338 -2.97 27.55 22.89
CA LEU A 338 -2.05 28.69 22.84
C LEU A 338 -2.31 29.80 23.85
N SER A 339 -3.21 29.59 24.80
CA SER A 339 -3.64 30.61 25.77
C SER A 339 -2.50 31.29 26.56
N ASP A 340 -1.28 30.74 26.57
CA ASP A 340 -0.09 31.28 27.25
C ASP A 340 0.91 32.03 26.33
N GLY A 341 0.44 32.90 25.44
CA GLY A 341 1.29 33.95 24.83
C GLY A 341 2.41 33.47 23.87
N ASN A 342 2.40 32.19 23.46
CA ASN A 342 3.47 31.60 22.64
C ASN A 342 3.51 32.05 21.18
N PHE A 343 2.44 32.69 20.67
CA PHE A 343 2.38 33.17 19.30
C PHE A 343 1.97 34.64 19.27
N THR A 344 2.92 35.53 19.01
CA THR A 344 2.63 36.96 18.91
C THR A 344 1.75 37.22 17.68
N LYS A 345 0.76 38.10 17.83
CA LYS A 345 -0.10 38.60 16.74
C LYS A 345 0.70 38.99 15.49
N ASN A 346 1.90 39.55 15.69
CA ASN A 346 2.84 39.91 14.63
C ASN A 346 3.41 38.70 13.87
N GLY A 347 3.66 37.58 14.56
CA GLY A 347 4.08 36.32 13.93
C GLY A 347 2.99 35.74 13.03
N LEU A 348 1.73 35.80 13.46
CA LEU A 348 0.57 35.36 12.68
C LEU A 348 0.37 36.22 11.43
N MET A 349 0.45 37.55 11.60
CA MET A 349 0.30 38.52 10.52
C MET A 349 1.37 38.35 9.42
N LYS A 350 2.62 38.09 9.81
CA LYS A 350 3.73 37.83 8.88
C LYS A 350 3.52 36.56 8.05
N VAL A 351 2.88 35.54 8.61
CA VAL A 351 2.61 34.28 7.91
C VAL A 351 1.45 34.47 6.93
N MET A 352 0.38 35.14 7.37
CA MET A 352 -0.77 35.44 6.51
C MET A 352 -0.39 36.29 5.28
N THR A 353 0.53 37.25 5.45
CA THR A 353 0.98 38.14 4.38
C THR A 353 1.94 37.49 3.39
N LYS A 354 2.71 36.47 3.82
CA LYS A 354 3.65 35.72 2.96
C LYS A 354 3.00 34.55 2.21
N TRP A 355 1.69 34.45 2.21
CA TRP A 355 0.97 33.28 1.72
C TRP A 355 1.43 32.83 0.32
N THR A 356 1.63 31.53 0.19
CA THR A 356 1.91 30.86 -1.09
C THR A 356 0.91 29.71 -1.22
N PRO A 357 0.19 29.56 -2.35
CA PRO A 357 -0.77 28.47 -2.54
C PRO A 357 -0.05 27.12 -2.64
N ARG A 358 0.31 26.52 -1.50
CA ARG A 358 0.89 25.16 -1.41
C ARG A 358 -0.18 24.09 -1.19
N CYS A 359 -1.18 24.40 -0.37
CA CYS A 359 -2.32 23.53 -0.04
C CYS A 359 -3.63 24.05 -0.63
N ALA A 360 -3.59 24.85 -1.69
CA ALA A 360 -4.81 25.24 -2.37
C ALA A 360 -5.43 23.97 -2.96
N SER A 361 -6.45 23.43 -2.28
CA SER A 361 -7.31 22.43 -2.88
C SER A 361 -7.84 23.00 -4.21
N PRO A 362 -7.84 22.23 -5.30
CA PRO A 362 -8.55 22.59 -6.53
C PRO A 362 -10.09 22.75 -6.32
N ASP A 363 -10.60 22.53 -5.10
CA ASP A 363 -12.02 22.60 -4.72
C ASP A 363 -12.70 23.95 -4.85
N VAL A 364 -11.97 24.97 -5.27
CA VAL A 364 -12.51 26.30 -5.38
C VAL A 364 -12.77 26.61 -6.84
N SER A 365 -13.98 26.28 -7.29
CA SER A 365 -14.47 26.45 -8.68
C SER A 365 -14.62 27.93 -9.05
N GLY A 366 -13.51 28.66 -9.12
CA GLY A 366 -13.45 30.06 -9.54
C GLY A 366 -13.16 31.06 -8.41
N ALA A 367 -12.89 32.30 -8.81
CA ALA A 367 -12.45 33.40 -7.93
C ALA A 367 -13.44 33.71 -6.78
N ALA A 368 -14.74 33.54 -7.00
CA ALA A 368 -15.78 33.82 -6.00
C ALA A 368 -15.69 32.91 -4.77
N PHE A 369 -15.51 31.60 -4.97
CA PHE A 369 -15.35 30.67 -3.86
C PHE A 369 -13.98 30.85 -3.15
N LEU A 370 -12.96 31.38 -3.87
CA LEU A 370 -11.66 31.70 -3.26
C LEU A 370 -11.83 32.87 -2.30
N MET A 371 -12.51 33.93 -2.75
CA MET A 371 -12.89 35.04 -1.89
C MET A 371 -13.75 34.60 -0.70
N GLN A 372 -14.76 33.75 -0.92
CA GLN A 372 -15.60 33.24 0.16
C GLN A 372 -14.78 32.48 1.22
N ARG A 373 -13.85 31.62 0.79
CA ARG A 373 -12.97 30.88 1.69
C ARG A 373 -12.05 31.82 2.49
N GLU A 374 -11.42 32.79 1.83
CA GLU A 374 -10.57 33.76 2.52
C GLU A 374 -11.40 34.61 3.50
N LEU A 375 -12.61 35.04 3.13
CA LEU A 375 -13.54 35.75 4.03
C LEU A 375 -13.93 34.91 5.26
N GLN A 376 -14.14 33.61 5.10
CA GLN A 376 -14.39 32.71 6.22
C GLN A 376 -13.17 32.57 7.12
N TRP A 377 -11.96 32.54 6.56
CA TRP A 377 -10.72 32.53 7.33
C TRP A 377 -10.52 33.83 8.13
N TYR A 378 -10.80 35.00 7.55
CA TYR A 378 -10.69 36.28 8.26
C TYR A 378 -11.63 36.45 9.45
N LYS A 379 -12.71 35.65 9.53
CA LYS A 379 -13.68 35.69 10.64
C LYS A 379 -13.25 34.85 11.84
N VAL A 380 -12.23 34.00 11.70
CA VAL A 380 -11.71 33.11 12.75
C VAL A 380 -10.44 33.72 13.33
#